data_AF-A0A060CGM9-F1
#
_entry.id   AF-A0A060CGM9-F1
#
_cell.length_a   1.000
_cell.length_b   1.000
_cell.length_c   1.000
_cell.angle_alpha   90.00
_cell.angle_beta   90.00
_cell.angle_gamma   90.00
#
_symmetry.space_group_name_H-M   'P 1'
#
loop_
_entity.id
_entity.type
_entity.pdbx_description
1 polymer ?
#
loop_
_entity_poly.entity_id
_entity_poly.type
_entity_poly.pdbx_seq_one_letter_code
_entity_poly.pdbx_strand_id
1 'polypeptide(L)'
;TNDTNYVCIFTVHGIMECQRDPALRDACNNAGLRTPDGMPLVWLSRRAGHEHVSRVYGPDLMLELAERSAQTGHRHYFYGGAPGVADELAERLSARFPGLNVAGTHTPPLLPVGAIESEETIREINESGADIVWVGLGTPKQDWWVANHRPLLTAPVLIAVGAAF
;
A
#
# COMPACT_ATOMS: atom_id res chain seq x y z
N THR A 1 -18.76 6.44 -7.85
CA THR A 1 -18.60 7.00 -6.50
C THR A 1 -17.13 7.29 -6.29
N ASN A 2 -16.79 8.42 -5.68
CA ASN A 2 -15.39 8.85 -5.49
C ASN A 2 -14.87 8.26 -4.15
N ASP A 3 -15.04 6.95 -3.97
CA ASP A 3 -14.81 6.29 -2.68
C ASP A 3 -13.29 6.18 -2.45
N THR A 4 -12.79 6.94 -1.47
CA THR A 4 -11.38 6.86 -1.04
C THR A 4 -11.20 5.62 -0.17
N ASN A 5 -10.31 4.74 -0.59
CA ASN A 5 -10.07 3.45 0.05
C ASN A 5 -8.59 3.25 0.35
N TYR A 6 -8.30 2.31 1.23
CA TYR A 6 -6.98 1.75 1.41
C TYR A 6 -7.06 0.23 1.44
N VAL A 7 -5.99 -0.38 0.95
CA VAL A 7 -5.83 -1.83 0.82
C VAL A 7 -4.68 -2.27 1.70
N CYS A 8 -4.98 -3.22 2.58
CA CYS A 8 -3.97 -3.85 3.45
C CYS A 8 -3.69 -5.26 2.95
N ILE A 9 -2.44 -5.51 2.57
CA ILE A 9 -1.95 -6.83 2.18
C ILE A 9 -1.43 -7.53 3.44
N PHE A 10 -2.22 -8.44 3.99
CA PHE A 10 -1.96 -9.07 5.29
C PHE A 10 -1.06 -10.27 5.18
N THR A 11 0.08 -10.22 5.87
CA THR A 11 0.86 -11.42 6.20
C THR A 11 0.39 -11.99 7.54
N VAL A 12 0.83 -13.21 7.89
CA VAL A 12 0.63 -13.78 9.23
C VAL A 12 1.16 -12.85 10.31
N HIS A 13 2.30 -12.17 10.05
CA HIS A 13 2.87 -11.20 10.98
C HIS A 13 1.90 -10.03 11.25
N GLY A 14 1.28 -9.47 10.21
CA GLY A 14 0.28 -8.40 10.37
C GLY A 14 -0.94 -8.82 11.20
N ILE A 15 -1.39 -10.07 11.06
CA ILE A 15 -2.45 -10.60 11.93
C ILE A 15 -1.98 -10.69 13.38
N MET A 16 -0.75 -11.15 13.63
CA MET A 16 -0.21 -11.24 14.99
C MET A 16 -0.08 -9.86 15.65
N GLU A 17 0.31 -8.83 14.90
CA GLU A 17 0.33 -7.45 15.40
C GLU A 17 -1.08 -6.94 15.74
N CYS A 18 -2.08 -7.24 14.91
CA CYS A 18 -3.48 -6.92 15.21
C CYS A 18 -4.03 -7.66 16.45
N GLN A 19 -3.52 -8.86 16.75
CA GLN A 19 -3.90 -9.57 17.99
C GLN A 19 -3.30 -8.91 19.24
N ARG A 20 -2.16 -8.23 19.10
CA ARG A 20 -1.46 -7.53 20.19
C ARG A 20 -2.00 -6.11 20.42
N ASP A 21 -2.45 -5.45 19.36
CA ASP A 21 -2.93 -4.08 19.39
C ASP A 21 -4.38 -3.98 18.87
N PRO A 22 -5.37 -3.82 19.76
CA PRO A 22 -6.77 -3.67 19.37
C PRO A 22 -7.03 -2.46 18.49
N ALA A 23 -6.29 -1.36 18.65
CA ALA A 23 -6.49 -0.16 17.86
C ALA A 23 -5.99 -0.36 16.43
N LEU A 24 -4.84 -1.04 16.27
CA LEU A 24 -4.36 -1.47 14.95
C LEU A 24 -5.35 -2.42 14.28
N ARG A 25 -5.90 -3.39 15.03
CA ARG A 25 -6.91 -4.31 14.50
C ARG A 25 -8.14 -3.57 13.98
N ASP A 26 -8.62 -2.58 14.72
CA ASP A 26 -9.80 -1.81 14.34
C ASP A 26 -9.50 -0.93 13.12
N ALA A 27 -8.32 -0.31 13.05
CA ALA A 27 -7.84 0.38 11.86
C ALA A 27 -7.85 -0.57 10.64
N CYS A 28 -7.15 -1.69 10.72
CA CYS A 28 -7.08 -2.71 9.68
C CYS A 28 -8.46 -3.26 9.25
N ASN A 29 -9.39 -3.39 10.18
CA ASN A 29 -10.75 -3.87 9.89
C ASN A 29 -11.60 -2.87 9.11
N ASN A 30 -11.26 -1.58 9.18
CA ASN A 30 -11.88 -0.50 8.41
C ASN A 30 -11.26 -0.31 7.02
N ALA A 31 -10.28 -1.14 6.64
CA ALA A 31 -9.72 -1.12 5.29
C ALA A 31 -10.77 -1.53 4.24
N GLY A 32 -10.78 -0.81 3.12
CA GLY A 32 -11.70 -1.07 2.00
C GLY A 32 -11.48 -2.45 1.37
N LEU A 33 -10.24 -2.94 1.38
CA LEU A 33 -9.91 -4.32 1.00
C LEU A 33 -8.78 -4.86 1.88
N ARG A 34 -8.90 -6.15 2.22
CA ARG A 34 -7.88 -6.92 2.96
C ARG A 34 -7.56 -8.16 2.16
N THR A 35 -6.30 -8.34 1.77
CA THR A 35 -5.90 -9.48 0.95
C THR A 35 -4.89 -10.36 1.68
N PRO A 36 -5.00 -11.69 1.59
CA PRO A 36 -4.05 -12.58 2.25
C PRO A 36 -2.75 -12.69 1.45
N ASP A 37 -1.66 -12.31 2.09
CA ASP A 37 -0.29 -12.54 1.63
C ASP A 37 0.33 -13.71 2.41
N GLY A 38 0.03 -14.90 1.88
CA GLY A 38 0.57 -16.16 2.38
C GLY A 38 -0.45 -17.30 2.34
N MET A 39 0.04 -18.50 2.03
CA MET A 39 -0.80 -19.71 2.02
C MET A 39 -1.46 -20.04 3.36
N PRO A 40 -0.85 -19.81 4.54
CA PRO A 40 -1.52 -20.07 5.82
C PRO A 40 -2.84 -19.30 5.96
N LEU A 41 -2.89 -18.06 5.49
CA LEU A 41 -4.10 -17.23 5.54
C LEU A 41 -5.15 -17.73 4.55
N VAL A 42 -4.72 -18.11 3.34
CA VAL A 42 -5.62 -18.73 2.35
C VAL A 42 -6.25 -20.00 2.92
N TRP A 43 -5.47 -20.87 3.58
CA TRP A 43 -6.00 -22.09 4.20
C TRP A 43 -6.99 -21.80 5.32
N LEU A 44 -6.69 -20.83 6.18
CA LEU A 44 -7.60 -20.40 7.25
C LEU A 44 -8.90 -19.84 6.67
N SER A 45 -8.83 -18.99 5.64
CA SER A 45 -10.02 -18.44 4.97
C SER A 45 -10.85 -19.53 4.31
N ARG A 46 -10.23 -20.49 3.62
CA ARG A 46 -10.95 -21.62 3.01
C ARG A 46 -11.60 -22.52 4.06
N ARG A 47 -10.90 -22.81 5.17
CA ARG A 47 -11.47 -23.55 6.29
C ARG A 47 -12.66 -22.81 6.93
N ALA A 48 -12.68 -21.48 6.88
CA ALA A 48 -13.80 -20.66 7.33
C ALA A 48 -14.96 -20.54 6.30
N GLY A 49 -14.88 -21.23 5.15
CA GLY A 49 -15.93 -21.25 4.12
C GLY A 49 -15.69 -20.32 2.94
N HIS A 50 -14.55 -19.62 2.88
CA HIS A 50 -14.21 -18.73 1.76
C HIS A 50 -13.36 -19.45 0.71
N GLU A 51 -13.97 -20.39 -0.02
CA GLU A 51 -13.28 -21.30 -0.95
C GLU A 51 -12.56 -20.58 -2.11
N HIS A 52 -13.10 -19.43 -2.52
CA HIS A 52 -12.59 -18.62 -3.64
C HIS A 52 -11.36 -17.76 -3.28
N VAL A 53 -10.94 -17.74 -2.01
CA VAL A 53 -9.80 -16.93 -1.60
C VAL A 53 -8.51 -17.50 -2.20
N SER A 54 -7.74 -16.62 -2.83
CA SER A 54 -6.41 -16.85 -3.35
C SER A 54 -5.40 -15.93 -2.68
N ARG A 55 -4.12 -16.31 -2.74
CA ARG A 55 -3.03 -15.46 -2.28
C ARG A 55 -2.92 -14.24 -3.18
N VAL A 56 -2.76 -13.07 -2.58
CA VAL A 56 -2.43 -11.82 -3.28
C VAL A 56 -1.07 -11.38 -2.79
N TYR A 57 -0.08 -11.45 -3.68
CA TYR A 57 1.28 -11.06 -3.37
C TYR A 57 1.50 -9.60 -3.79
N GLY A 58 2.07 -8.78 -2.90
CA GLY A 58 2.26 -7.34 -3.11
C GLY A 58 2.97 -7.00 -4.44
N PRO A 59 4.12 -7.64 -4.75
CA PRO A 59 4.82 -7.45 -6.03
C PRO A 59 3.99 -7.82 -7.25
N ASP A 60 3.24 -8.93 -7.20
CA ASP A 60 2.41 -9.36 -8.33
C ASP A 60 1.28 -8.35 -8.60
N LEU A 61 0.64 -7.86 -7.53
CA LEU A 61 -0.37 -6.80 -7.62
C LEU A 61 0.21 -5.51 -8.20
N MET A 62 1.42 -5.13 -7.79
CA MET A 62 2.11 -3.95 -8.30
C MET A 62 2.40 -4.06 -9.79
N LEU A 63 2.89 -5.21 -10.24
CA LEU A 63 3.17 -5.44 -11.66
C LEU A 63 1.89 -5.42 -12.50
N GLU A 64 0.83 -6.10 -12.06
CA GLU A 64 -0.46 -6.11 -12.75
C GLU A 64 -1.08 -4.71 -12.84
N LEU A 65 -1.03 -3.94 -11.74
CA LEU A 65 -1.53 -2.57 -11.74
C LEU A 65 -0.66 -1.66 -12.62
N ALA A 66 0.66 -1.78 -12.58
CA ALA A 66 1.54 -1.00 -13.44
C ALA A 66 1.29 -1.26 -14.94
N GLU A 67 1.11 -2.53 -15.33
CA GLU A 67 0.78 -2.91 -16.71
C GLU A 67 -0.55 -2.31 -17.17
N ARG A 68 -1.60 -2.40 -16.34
CA ARG A 68 -2.90 -1.79 -16.64
C ARG A 68 -2.83 -0.27 -16.67
N SER A 69 -2.08 0.34 -15.76
CA SER A 69 -1.92 1.78 -15.66
C SER A 69 -1.19 2.36 -16.86
N ALA A 70 -0.23 1.64 -17.45
CA ALA A 70 0.41 2.05 -18.69
C ALA A 70 -0.59 2.20 -19.86
N GLN A 71 -1.70 1.47 -19.84
CA GLN A 71 -2.76 1.54 -20.85
C GLN A 71 -3.86 2.55 -20.52
N THR A 72 -4.07 2.82 -19.23
CA THR A 72 -5.21 3.59 -18.72
C THR A 72 -4.83 4.99 -18.24
N GLY A 73 -3.53 5.26 -18.08
CA GLY A 73 -2.99 6.56 -17.67
C GLY A 73 -3.04 6.83 -16.16
N HIS A 74 -3.37 5.84 -15.34
CA HIS A 74 -3.37 6.02 -13.87
C HIS A 74 -1.96 6.34 -13.37
N ARG A 75 -1.90 7.26 -12.40
CA ARG A 75 -0.68 7.81 -11.82
C ARG A 75 -0.28 7.11 -10.53
N HIS A 76 0.99 6.73 -10.43
CA HIS A 76 1.55 6.00 -9.29
C HIS A 76 2.46 6.90 -8.47
N TYR A 77 2.35 6.84 -7.15
CA TYR A 77 3.30 7.46 -6.23
C TYR A 77 3.88 6.40 -5.30
N PHE A 78 5.21 6.38 -5.14
CA PHE A 78 5.90 5.38 -4.31
C PHE A 78 6.46 6.03 -3.05
N TYR A 79 5.91 5.66 -1.91
CA TYR A 79 6.27 6.23 -0.62
C TYR A 79 6.83 5.14 0.31
N GLY A 80 8.08 5.31 0.76
CA GLY A 80 8.77 4.35 1.62
C GLY A 80 10.07 3.80 1.02
N GLY A 81 10.54 2.67 1.57
CA GLY A 81 11.86 2.12 1.25
C GLY A 81 13.02 2.86 1.92
N ALA A 82 14.24 2.41 1.64
CA ALA A 82 15.46 3.14 1.99
C ALA A 82 15.74 4.22 0.92
N PRO A 83 16.61 5.22 1.20
CA PRO A 83 16.95 6.24 0.21
C PRO A 83 17.37 5.62 -1.12
N GLY A 84 16.71 6.05 -2.21
CA GLY A 84 16.94 5.55 -3.58
C GLY A 84 16.14 4.31 -3.97
N VAL A 85 15.51 3.59 -3.03
CA VAL A 85 14.72 2.38 -3.35
C VAL A 85 13.46 2.73 -4.13
N ALA A 86 12.70 3.73 -3.68
CA ALA A 86 11.48 4.15 -4.38
C ALA A 86 11.78 4.69 -5.78
N ASP A 87 12.91 5.40 -5.95
CA ASP A 87 13.37 5.92 -7.24
C ASP A 87 13.76 4.77 -8.18
N GLU A 88 14.57 3.83 -7.71
CA GLU A 88 14.97 2.65 -8.49
C GLU A 88 13.76 1.79 -8.88
N LEU A 89 12.77 1.64 -7.99
CA LEU A 89 11.53 0.95 -8.29
C LEU A 89 10.77 1.65 -9.42
N ALA A 90 10.61 2.98 -9.33
CA ALA A 90 9.96 3.78 -10.36
C ALA A 90 10.67 3.67 -11.71
N GLU A 91 12.00 3.72 -11.73
CA GLU A 91 12.80 3.57 -12.96
C GLU A 91 12.61 2.18 -13.59
N ARG A 92 12.73 1.12 -12.79
CA ARG A 92 12.57 -0.26 -13.27
C ARG A 92 11.16 -0.53 -13.81
N LEU A 93 10.13 -0.03 -13.13
CA LEU A 93 8.75 -0.18 -13.59
C LEU A 93 8.49 0.61 -14.87
N SER A 94 9.01 1.84 -14.97
CA SER A 94 8.88 2.67 -16.18
C SER A 94 9.60 2.07 -17.37
N ALA A 95 10.77 1.45 -17.16
CA ALA A 95 11.50 0.73 -18.21
C ALA A 95 10.75 -0.53 -18.66
N ARG A 96 10.11 -1.24 -17.73
CA ARG A 96 9.35 -2.46 -18.01
C ARG A 96 8.00 -2.19 -18.69
N PHE A 97 7.33 -1.10 -18.32
CA PHE A 97 6.00 -0.74 -18.80
C PHE A 97 6.02 0.66 -19.44
N PRO A 98 6.41 0.77 -20.72
CA PRO A 98 6.37 2.04 -21.43
C PRO A 98 4.95 2.64 -21.39
N GLY A 99 4.84 3.88 -20.89
CA GLY A 99 3.55 4.56 -20.68
C GLY A 99 3.08 4.59 -19.22
N LEU A 100 3.76 3.89 -18.30
CA LEU A 100 3.52 4.04 -16.88
C LEU A 100 3.78 5.49 -16.44
N ASN A 101 2.83 6.07 -15.70
CA ASN A 101 2.95 7.42 -15.18
C ASN A 101 3.32 7.38 -13.69
N VAL A 102 4.55 7.77 -13.37
CA VAL A 102 5.01 7.95 -11.99
C VAL A 102 4.86 9.43 -11.63
N ALA A 103 3.92 9.70 -10.72
CA ALA A 103 3.63 11.04 -10.22
C ALA A 103 4.63 11.53 -9.15
N GLY A 104 5.35 10.61 -8.51
CA GLY A 104 6.39 10.95 -7.56
C GLY A 104 6.91 9.75 -6.77
N THR A 105 8.01 9.99 -6.07
CA THR A 105 8.68 9.05 -5.18
C THR A 105 9.10 9.82 -3.93
N HIS A 106 8.99 9.19 -2.76
CA HIS A 106 9.40 9.83 -1.52
C HIS A 106 9.86 8.81 -0.50
N THR A 107 11.05 9.03 0.04
CA THR A 107 11.58 8.28 1.17
C THR A 107 11.38 9.10 2.45
N PRO A 108 10.47 8.71 3.35
CA PRO A 108 10.25 9.47 4.56
C PRO A 108 11.41 9.31 5.55
N PRO A 109 11.61 10.27 6.46
CA PRO A 109 12.52 10.09 7.57
C PRO A 109 12.06 8.94 8.49
N LEU A 110 12.97 8.47 9.35
CA LEU A 110 12.64 7.47 10.37
C LEU A 110 11.70 8.08 11.43
N LEU A 111 10.40 8.00 11.17
CA LEU A 111 9.35 8.40 12.10
C LEU A 111 8.88 7.25 13.01
N PRO A 112 8.43 7.55 14.25
CA PRO A 112 7.74 6.59 15.10
C PRO A 112 6.50 5.98 14.43
N VAL A 113 6.09 4.80 14.89
CA VAL A 113 4.83 4.17 14.45
C VAL A 113 3.65 5.07 14.83
N GLY A 114 2.73 5.27 13.88
CA GLY A 114 1.52 6.10 14.09
C GLY A 114 1.75 7.61 13.96
N ALA A 115 2.98 8.07 13.77
CA ALA A 115 3.25 9.49 13.52
C ALA A 115 2.57 9.96 12.23
N ILE A 116 2.03 11.18 12.27
CA ILE A 116 1.54 11.89 11.09
C ILE A 116 2.73 12.55 10.40
N GLU A 117 2.76 12.44 9.08
CA GLU A 117 3.74 13.12 8.24
C GLU A 117 3.61 14.63 8.29
N SER A 118 4.64 15.33 7.83
CA SER A 118 4.57 16.79 7.73
C SER A 118 3.46 17.22 6.76
N GLU A 119 2.88 18.41 7.00
CA GLU A 119 1.90 18.99 6.07
C GLU A 119 2.48 19.17 4.66
N GLU A 120 3.79 19.39 4.56
CA GLU A 120 4.51 19.49 3.29
C GLU A 120 4.50 18.16 2.53
N THR A 121 4.85 17.06 3.20
CA THR A 121 4.79 15.70 2.62
C THR A 121 3.37 15.36 2.16
N ILE A 122 2.37 15.65 3.00
CA ILE A 122 0.95 15.41 2.66
C ILE A 122 0.54 16.23 1.42
N ARG A 123 0.95 17.51 1.37
CA ARG A 123 0.69 18.40 0.24
C ARG A 123 1.36 17.87 -1.03
N GLU A 124 2.62 17.47 -0.96
CA GLU A 124 3.37 16.92 -2.08
C GLU A 124 2.67 15.69 -2.69
N ILE A 125 2.25 14.74 -1.84
CA ILE A 125 1.52 13.56 -2.30
C ILE A 125 0.21 13.96 -2.98
N ASN A 126 -0.55 14.91 -2.41
CA ASN A 126 -1.82 15.36 -2.98
C ASN A 126 -1.65 16.14 -4.29
N GLU A 127 -0.64 17.01 -4.38
CA GLU A 127 -0.34 17.83 -5.56
C GLU A 127 0.27 17.02 -6.70
N SER A 128 0.89 15.87 -6.41
CA SER A 128 1.34 14.91 -7.43
C SER A 128 0.18 14.41 -8.32
N GLY A 129 -1.05 14.47 -7.81
CA GLY A 129 -2.24 13.96 -8.47
C GLY A 129 -2.25 12.44 -8.58
N ALA A 130 -1.50 11.72 -7.75
CA ALA A 130 -1.47 10.27 -7.79
C ALA A 130 -2.87 9.64 -7.66
N ASP A 131 -3.13 8.62 -8.48
CA ASP A 131 -4.33 7.81 -8.38
C ASP A 131 -4.11 6.63 -7.40
N ILE A 132 -2.86 6.15 -7.32
CA ILE A 132 -2.44 5.05 -6.46
C ILE A 132 -1.18 5.45 -5.68
N VAL A 133 -1.23 5.40 -4.35
CA VAL A 133 -0.08 5.60 -3.47
C VAL A 133 0.34 4.25 -2.87
N TRP A 134 1.56 3.84 -3.18
CA TRP A 134 2.19 2.62 -2.66
C TRP A 134 2.96 2.95 -1.39
N VAL A 135 2.73 2.17 -0.32
CA VAL A 135 3.34 2.40 0.99
C VAL A 135 4.22 1.21 1.38
N GLY A 136 5.53 1.45 1.39
CA GLY A 136 6.58 0.46 1.69
C GLY A 136 7.32 0.77 2.99
N LEU A 137 6.63 0.81 4.13
CA LEU A 137 7.23 1.10 5.44
C LEU A 137 7.43 -0.13 6.33
N GLY A 138 6.90 -1.28 5.92
CA GLY A 138 6.84 -2.50 6.73
C GLY A 138 5.73 -2.46 7.77
N THR A 139 5.26 -3.65 8.15
CA THR A 139 4.28 -3.83 9.23
C THR A 139 4.95 -3.70 10.60
N PRO A 140 4.31 -3.07 11.60
CA PRO A 140 2.96 -2.48 11.57
C PRO A 140 2.93 -1.00 11.13
N LYS A 141 4.08 -0.41 10.79
CA LYS A 141 4.18 1.03 10.50
C LYS A 141 3.33 1.46 9.31
N GLN A 142 3.35 0.70 8.21
CA GLN A 142 2.56 0.98 7.02
C GLN A 142 1.05 0.93 7.28
N ASP A 143 0.63 0.01 8.15
CA ASP A 143 -0.78 -0.23 8.45
C ASP A 143 -1.36 0.95 9.25
N TRP A 144 -0.60 1.43 10.23
CA TRP A 144 -0.88 2.69 10.90
C TRP A 144 -0.81 3.90 9.98
N TRP A 145 0.19 3.94 9.09
CA TRP A 145 0.37 5.05 8.17
C TRP A 145 -0.84 5.19 7.24
N VAL A 146 -1.29 4.11 6.60
CA VAL A 146 -2.45 4.18 5.70
C VAL A 146 -3.73 4.56 6.44
N ALA A 147 -3.94 4.02 7.65
CA ALA A 147 -5.11 4.36 8.45
C ALA A 147 -5.13 5.84 8.86
N ASN A 148 -4.00 6.36 9.31
CA ASN A 148 -3.89 7.73 9.82
C ASN A 148 -3.84 8.79 8.68
N HIS A 149 -3.28 8.45 7.52
CA HIS A 149 -3.16 9.38 6.38
C HIS A 149 -4.31 9.29 5.40
N ARG A 150 -5.13 8.24 5.42
CA ARG A 150 -6.31 8.13 4.57
C ARG A 150 -7.21 9.38 4.60
N PRO A 151 -7.59 9.97 5.76
CA PRO A 151 -8.42 11.17 5.77
C PRO A 151 -7.69 12.43 5.27
N LEU A 152 -6.36 12.39 5.12
CA LEU A 152 -5.51 13.53 4.76
C LEU A 152 -5.13 13.53 3.27
N LEU A 153 -5.22 12.37 2.61
CA LEU A 153 -4.82 12.20 1.22
C LEU A 153 -6.02 12.21 0.27
N THR A 154 -5.83 12.81 -0.90
CA THR A 154 -6.85 12.89 -1.97
C THR A 154 -6.80 11.71 -2.93
N ALA A 155 -5.65 11.03 -3.05
CA ALA A 155 -5.48 9.87 -3.90
C ALA A 155 -6.53 8.80 -3.55
N PRO A 156 -7.28 8.25 -4.52
CA PRO A 156 -8.39 7.34 -4.24
C PRO A 156 -7.95 6.02 -3.61
N VAL A 157 -6.72 5.55 -3.89
CA VAL A 157 -6.23 4.25 -3.41
C VAL A 157 -4.88 4.41 -2.70
N LEU A 158 -4.78 3.91 -1.47
CA LEU A 158 -3.49 3.61 -0.80
C LEU A 158 -3.30 2.10 -0.73
N ILE A 159 -2.10 1.60 -1.01
CA ILE A 159 -1.80 0.17 -0.93
C ILE A 159 -0.56 -0.02 -0.05
N ALA A 160 -0.75 -0.68 1.09
CA ALA A 160 0.35 -1.07 1.97
C ALA A 160 0.92 -2.42 1.48
N VAL A 161 2.16 -2.41 0.97
CA VAL A 161 2.76 -3.57 0.28
C VAL A 161 3.95 -4.22 0.98
N GLY A 162 4.39 -3.69 2.12
CA GLY A 162 5.49 -4.30 2.87
C GLY A 162 6.81 -4.23 2.12
N ALA A 163 7.58 -5.33 2.20
CA ALA A 163 8.90 -5.48 1.61
C ALA A 163 8.88 -5.72 0.08
N ALA A 164 7.81 -5.32 -0.61
CA ALA A 164 7.68 -5.41 -2.06
C ALA A 164 8.46 -4.32 -2.82
N PHE A 165 8.92 -3.29 -2.11
CA PHE A 165 9.72 -2.17 -2.61
C PHE A 165 11.15 -2.61 -2.93
#